data_AF-A0A920W7L9-F1
#
_entry.id   AF-A0A920W7L9-F1
#
_cell.length_a   1.000
_cell.length_b   1.000
_cell.length_c   1.000
_cell.angle_alpha   90.00
_cell.angle_beta   90.00
_cell.angle_gamma   90.00
#
_symmetry.space_group_name_H-M   'P 1'
#
loop_
_entity.id
_entity.type
_entity.pdbx_description
1 polymer ?
#
loop_
_entity_poly.entity_id
_entity_poly.type
_entity_poly.pdbx_seq_one_letter_code
_entity_poly.pdbx_strand_id
1 'polypeptide(L)'
;MRKRCSVLLTVAVVAWSLSDSVVAQSTLRTPWGAPDLQGVWTGSTMTPLERRPEHAGKDVLTEEEAAALERRADESRFVEREPSDGDPGTYNQIWFDPGTRIVSDRRTALITAPSDGQVPIPLLWRNGTASRAHTA
;
A
#
# COMPACT_ATOMS: atom_id res chain seq x y z
N MET A 1 -41.96 -23.32 37.89
CA MET A 1 -41.19 -22.04 37.83
C MET A 1 -39.68 -22.21 37.96
N ARG A 2 -39.13 -23.18 38.72
CA ARG A 2 -37.68 -23.37 38.93
C ARG A 2 -36.83 -23.74 37.70
N LYS A 3 -37.39 -24.42 36.68
CA LYS A 3 -36.61 -24.85 35.50
C LYS A 3 -36.37 -23.74 34.46
N ARG A 4 -37.16 -22.65 34.48
CA ARG A 4 -37.03 -21.54 33.52
C ARG A 4 -35.93 -20.54 33.91
N CYS A 5 -35.68 -20.34 35.22
CA CYS A 5 -34.55 -19.53 35.72
C CYS A 5 -33.19 -20.18 35.46
N SER A 6 -33.10 -21.51 35.50
CA SER A 6 -31.82 -22.21 35.33
C SER A 6 -31.30 -22.14 33.88
N VAL A 7 -32.20 -22.11 32.89
CA VAL A 7 -31.84 -22.01 31.46
C VAL A 7 -31.39 -20.60 31.10
N LEU A 8 -32.04 -19.57 31.67
CA LEU A 8 -31.66 -18.17 31.46
C LEU A 8 -30.29 -17.83 32.06
N LEU A 9 -29.93 -18.47 33.19
CA LEU A 9 -28.62 -18.29 33.82
C LEU A 9 -27.49 -18.95 33.01
N THR A 10 -27.74 -20.11 32.39
CA THR A 10 -26.74 -20.78 31.54
C THR A 10 -26.47 -20.05 30.23
N VAL A 11 -27.48 -19.42 29.62
CA VAL A 11 -27.29 -18.64 28.37
C VAL A 11 -26.48 -17.36 28.63
N ALA A 12 -26.66 -16.72 29.78
CA ALA A 12 -25.90 -15.52 30.14
C ALA A 12 -24.40 -15.79 30.38
N VAL A 13 -24.04 -16.96 30.94
CA VAL A 13 -22.63 -17.33 31.21
C VAL A 13 -21.88 -17.70 29.92
N VAL A 14 -22.55 -18.33 28.95
CA VAL A 14 -21.95 -18.62 27.63
C VAL A 14 -21.73 -17.32 26.84
N ALA A 15 -22.64 -16.36 26.93
CA ALA A 15 -22.52 -15.07 26.25
C ALA A 15 -21.37 -14.18 26.79
N TRP A 16 -20.95 -14.37 28.05
CA TRP A 16 -19.81 -13.65 28.64
C TRP A 16 -18.44 -14.28 28.33
N SER A 17 -18.42 -15.51 27.81
CA SER A 17 -17.18 -16.24 27.54
C SER A 17 -16.61 -15.99 26.13
N LEU A 18 -17.26 -15.16 25.31
CA LEU A 18 -16.71 -14.64 24.06
C LEU A 18 -16.01 -13.29 24.28
N SER A 19 -15.34 -13.14 25.43
CA SER A 19 -14.45 -12.01 25.67
C SER A 19 -13.32 -12.08 24.64
N ASP A 20 -13.14 -10.97 23.93
CA ASP A 20 -12.30 -10.79 22.77
C ASP A 20 -10.98 -11.55 22.84
N SER A 21 -10.76 -12.45 21.87
CA SER A 21 -9.39 -12.73 21.45
C SER A 21 -8.88 -11.47 20.73
N VAL A 22 -8.49 -10.46 21.49
CA VAL A 22 -7.55 -9.45 21.00
C VAL A 22 -6.31 -10.26 20.65
N VAL A 23 -6.12 -10.51 19.35
CA VAL A 23 -4.84 -10.98 18.84
C VAL A 23 -3.86 -9.92 19.27
N ALA A 24 -3.12 -10.20 20.35
CA ALA A 24 -2.02 -9.38 20.78
C ALA A 24 -1.01 -9.42 19.64
N GLN A 25 -1.05 -8.40 18.78
CA GLN A 25 -0.03 -8.16 17.80
C GLN A 25 1.23 -7.94 18.62
N SER A 26 2.06 -8.98 18.72
CA SER A 26 3.34 -8.91 19.40
C SER A 26 4.11 -7.79 18.72
N THR A 27 4.16 -6.60 19.34
CA THR A 27 4.97 -5.51 18.82
C THR A 27 6.40 -6.04 18.83
N LEU A 28 6.96 -6.27 17.65
CA LEU A 28 8.35 -6.69 17.51
C LEU A 28 9.19 -5.58 18.13
N ARG A 29 9.87 -5.90 19.24
CA ARG A 29 10.67 -4.98 20.04
C ARG A 29 12.02 -5.62 20.29
N THR A 30 13.07 -4.80 20.25
CA THR A 30 14.41 -5.25 20.63
C THR A 30 14.50 -5.48 22.14
N PRO A 31 15.52 -6.20 22.65
CA PRO A 31 15.73 -6.37 24.08
C PRO A 31 15.86 -5.06 24.88
N TRP A 32 16.18 -3.95 24.20
CA TRP A 32 16.28 -2.60 24.76
C TRP A 32 15.03 -1.72 24.49
N GLY A 33 13.92 -2.30 24.05
CA GLY A 33 12.60 -1.65 23.98
C GLY A 33 12.33 -0.81 22.72
N ALA A 34 13.26 -0.73 21.77
CA ALA A 34 13.02 -0.07 20.48
C ALA A 34 12.15 -0.95 19.57
N PRO A 35 11.40 -0.39 18.59
CA PRO A 35 10.80 -1.19 17.52
C PRO A 35 11.87 -2.04 16.83
N ASP A 36 11.61 -3.34 16.71
CA ASP A 36 12.48 -4.22 15.97
C ASP A 36 12.11 -4.14 14.48
N LEU A 37 13.04 -3.60 13.68
CA LEU A 37 12.90 -3.41 12.24
C LEU A 37 13.66 -4.49 11.45
N GLN A 38 14.09 -5.56 12.10
CA GLN A 38 14.70 -6.70 11.41
C GLN A 38 13.68 -7.44 10.54
N GLY A 39 14.12 -7.93 9.39
CA GLY A 39 13.27 -8.67 8.46
C GLY A 39 13.70 -8.51 7.01
N VAL A 40 12.89 -9.06 6.11
CA VAL A 40 13.02 -8.86 4.66
C VAL A 40 12.09 -7.73 4.26
N TRP A 41 12.67 -6.66 3.74
CA TRP A 41 11.94 -5.50 3.25
C TRP A 41 11.96 -5.50 1.73
N THR A 42 10.81 -5.22 1.12
CA THR A 42 10.69 -5.01 -0.32
C THR A 42 9.88 -3.75 -0.59
N GLY A 43 10.26 -3.00 -1.61
CA GLY A 43 9.52 -1.86 -2.14
C GLY A 43 8.70 -2.20 -3.38
N SER A 44 8.64 -3.47 -3.77
CA SER A 44 8.06 -3.90 -5.05
C SER A 44 6.54 -3.81 -4.99
N THR A 45 6.01 -2.78 -5.63
CA THR A 45 4.58 -2.51 -5.74
C THR A 45 4.28 -1.87 -7.07
N MET A 46 3.15 -2.25 -7.66
CA MET A 46 2.65 -1.61 -8.87
C MET A 46 1.90 -0.31 -8.56
N THR A 47 1.64 0.00 -7.29
CA THR A 47 1.02 1.27 -6.87
C THR A 47 1.97 2.42 -7.24
N PRO A 48 1.54 3.36 -8.08
CA PRO A 48 2.40 4.46 -8.51
C PRO A 48 2.69 5.40 -7.34
N LEU A 49 3.81 6.11 -7.41
CA LEU A 49 4.16 7.13 -6.42
C LEU A 49 3.08 8.23 -6.37
N GLU A 50 2.76 8.78 -7.53
CA GLU A 50 1.76 9.83 -7.73
C GLU A 50 0.47 9.27 -8.34
N ARG A 51 -0.66 9.90 -8.01
CA ARG A 51 -1.95 9.50 -8.55
C ARG A 51 -2.03 9.81 -10.03
N ARG A 52 -2.37 8.79 -10.80
CA ARG A 52 -2.59 8.98 -12.23
C ARG A 52 -3.85 9.82 -12.50
N PRO A 53 -3.88 10.63 -13.57
CA PRO A 53 -5.05 11.44 -13.92
C PRO A 53 -6.35 10.64 -14.05
N GLU A 54 -6.29 9.40 -14.57
CA GLU A 54 -7.45 8.50 -14.69
C GLU A 54 -8.06 8.08 -13.33
N HIS A 55 -7.35 8.32 -12.23
CA HIS A 55 -7.80 8.06 -10.87
C HIS A 55 -8.04 9.35 -10.08
N ALA A 56 -8.06 10.53 -10.72
CA ALA A 56 -8.33 11.79 -10.01
C ALA A 56 -9.63 11.72 -9.19
N GLY A 57 -9.55 12.06 -7.90
CA GLY A 57 -10.68 11.99 -6.96
C GLY A 57 -11.04 10.57 -6.51
N LYS A 58 -10.31 9.54 -6.96
CA LYS A 58 -10.48 8.15 -6.55
C LYS A 58 -9.28 7.70 -5.74
N ASP A 59 -9.43 7.70 -4.43
CA ASP A 59 -8.33 7.38 -3.52
C ASP A 59 -8.01 5.89 -3.47
N VAL A 60 -9.03 5.04 -3.64
CA VAL A 60 -8.94 3.59 -3.45
C VAL A 60 -9.65 2.86 -4.59
N LEU A 61 -9.06 1.76 -5.05
CA LEU A 61 -9.63 0.85 -6.04
C LEU A 61 -10.60 -0.13 -5.38
N THR A 62 -11.62 -0.59 -6.12
CA THR A 62 -12.41 -1.74 -5.66
C THR A 62 -11.57 -3.01 -5.68
N GLU A 63 -12.05 -4.07 -5.02
CA GLU A 63 -11.38 -5.39 -5.07
C GLU A 63 -11.25 -5.91 -6.49
N GLU A 64 -12.31 -5.76 -7.28
CA GLU A 64 -12.39 -6.28 -8.64
C GLU A 64 -11.42 -5.54 -9.57
N GLU A 65 -11.30 -4.22 -9.39
CA GLU A 65 -10.37 -3.39 -10.14
C GLU A 65 -8.91 -3.70 -9.79
N ALA A 66 -8.60 -3.80 -8.50
CA ALA A 66 -7.28 -4.18 -8.03
C ALA A 66 -6.90 -5.56 -8.58
N ALA A 67 -7.76 -6.56 -8.41
CA ALA A 67 -7.52 -7.91 -8.91
C ALA A 67 -7.35 -7.95 -10.44
N ALA A 68 -8.09 -7.13 -11.20
CA ALA A 68 -7.91 -7.03 -12.65
C ALA A 68 -6.55 -6.44 -13.05
N LEU A 69 -6.09 -5.42 -12.33
CA LEU A 69 -4.76 -4.82 -12.55
C LEU A 69 -3.64 -5.78 -12.17
N GLU A 70 -3.74 -6.46 -11.03
CA GLU A 70 -2.74 -7.43 -10.57
C GLU A 70 -2.62 -8.61 -11.54
N ARG A 71 -3.75 -9.16 -12.02
CA ARG A 71 -3.73 -10.22 -13.06
C ARG A 71 -3.00 -9.78 -14.31
N ARG A 72 -3.29 -8.57 -14.81
CA ARG A 72 -2.60 -8.03 -15.99
C ARG A 72 -1.11 -7.85 -15.72
N ALA A 73 -0.73 -7.37 -14.53
CA ALA A 73 0.67 -7.19 -14.15
C ALA A 73 1.43 -8.52 -14.09
N ASP A 74 0.82 -9.56 -13.51
CA ASP A 74 1.37 -10.92 -13.49
C ASP A 74 1.57 -11.48 -14.90
N GLU A 75 0.60 -11.30 -15.79
CA GLU A 75 0.69 -11.73 -17.20
C GLU A 75 1.80 -10.99 -17.97
N SER A 76 2.02 -9.70 -17.69
CA SER A 76 2.98 -8.87 -18.41
C SER A 76 4.37 -8.77 -17.77
N ARG A 77 4.59 -9.35 -16.59
CA ARG A 77 5.78 -9.08 -15.73
C ARG A 77 7.13 -9.25 -16.46
N PHE A 78 7.22 -10.21 -17.37
CA PHE A 78 8.44 -10.54 -18.10
C PHE A 78 8.28 -10.43 -19.62
N VAL A 79 7.24 -9.72 -20.07
CA VAL A 79 6.98 -9.52 -21.50
C VAL A 79 7.86 -8.38 -22.00
N GLU A 80 8.82 -8.68 -22.86
CA GLU A 80 9.70 -7.65 -23.43
C GLU A 80 8.95 -6.79 -24.45
N ARG A 81 9.16 -5.47 -24.37
CA ARG A 81 8.65 -4.53 -25.37
C ARG A 81 9.69 -4.36 -26.47
N GLU A 82 9.26 -4.48 -27.72
CA GLU A 82 10.13 -4.16 -28.85
C GLU A 82 10.56 -2.68 -28.81
N PRO A 83 11.85 -2.38 -29.05
CA PRO A 83 12.31 -1.01 -29.19
C PRO A 83 11.54 -0.29 -30.31
N SER A 84 11.19 0.98 -30.08
CA SER A 84 10.60 1.81 -31.13
C SER A 84 11.67 2.21 -32.16
N ASP A 85 11.26 2.66 -33.34
CA ASP A 85 12.20 3.15 -34.36
C ASP A 85 13.12 4.25 -33.79
N GLY A 86 14.43 4.03 -33.86
CA GLY A 86 15.45 4.94 -33.32
C GLY A 86 15.74 4.79 -31.82
N ASP A 87 15.06 3.88 -31.11
CA ASP A 87 15.35 3.51 -29.73
C ASP A 87 16.47 2.45 -29.71
N PRO A 88 17.64 2.72 -29.09
CA PRO A 88 18.69 1.71 -28.96
C PRO A 88 18.28 0.51 -28.07
N GLY A 89 17.12 0.59 -27.40
CA GLY A 89 16.59 -0.42 -26.50
C GLY A 89 17.08 -0.22 -25.06
N THR A 90 16.56 -1.07 -24.17
CA THR A 90 16.89 -1.08 -22.74
C THR A 90 17.17 -2.51 -22.26
N TYR A 91 17.53 -2.67 -20.99
CA TYR A 91 17.73 -3.98 -20.37
C TYR A 91 16.43 -4.78 -20.29
N ASN A 92 16.56 -6.11 -20.29
CA ASN A 92 15.44 -7.05 -20.13
C ASN A 92 14.61 -6.79 -18.87
N GLN A 93 13.28 -6.94 -18.96
CA GLN A 93 12.33 -6.77 -17.86
C GLN A 93 12.66 -7.61 -16.63
N ILE A 94 13.27 -8.79 -16.81
CA ILE A 94 13.65 -9.72 -15.73
C ILE A 94 14.61 -9.12 -14.70
N TRP A 95 15.36 -8.07 -15.07
CA TRP A 95 16.28 -7.38 -14.16
C TRP A 95 15.62 -6.32 -13.29
N PHE A 96 14.35 -5.99 -13.56
CA PHE A 96 13.59 -5.04 -12.78
C PHE A 96 12.59 -5.78 -11.90
N ASP A 97 12.31 -5.24 -10.72
CA ASP A 97 11.24 -5.74 -9.84
C ASP A 97 10.14 -4.69 -9.70
N PRO A 98 9.27 -4.55 -10.71
CA PRO A 98 8.19 -3.56 -10.66
C PRO A 98 7.12 -3.91 -9.60
N GLY A 99 7.14 -5.14 -9.05
CA GLY A 99 6.02 -5.69 -8.30
C GLY A 99 4.79 -5.94 -9.17
N THR A 100 3.91 -6.84 -8.73
CA THR A 100 2.64 -7.12 -9.41
C THR A 100 1.44 -6.90 -8.51
N ARG A 101 1.67 -6.42 -7.29
CA ARG A 101 0.66 -6.22 -6.26
C ARG A 101 0.45 -4.76 -5.98
N ILE A 102 -0.79 -4.39 -5.74
CA ILE A 102 -1.16 -3.09 -5.19
C ILE A 102 -0.95 -3.19 -3.67
N VAL A 103 -0.58 -2.08 -3.04
CA VAL A 103 -0.49 -2.05 -1.57
C VAL A 103 -1.82 -2.47 -0.93
N SER A 104 -1.77 -3.03 0.27
CA SER A 104 -2.89 -3.75 0.90
C SER A 104 -4.17 -2.92 1.09
N ASP A 105 -4.07 -1.60 1.16
CA ASP A 105 -5.22 -0.69 1.27
C ASP A 105 -5.79 -0.26 -0.09
N ARG A 106 -5.26 -0.78 -1.20
CA ARG A 106 -5.68 -0.55 -2.58
C ARG A 106 -5.68 0.93 -3.00
N ARG A 107 -4.86 1.75 -2.36
CA ARG A 107 -4.73 3.16 -2.73
C ARG A 107 -4.22 3.29 -4.17
N THR A 108 -4.68 4.34 -4.85
CA THR A 108 -4.30 4.64 -6.25
C THR A 108 -2.96 5.36 -6.37
N ALA A 109 -2.34 5.76 -5.25
CA ALA A 109 -1.03 6.42 -5.17
C ALA A 109 -0.36 6.18 -3.82
N LEU A 110 0.97 6.07 -3.77
CA LEU A 110 1.71 6.00 -2.50
C LEU A 110 1.59 7.30 -1.69
N ILE A 111 1.52 8.44 -2.38
CA ILE A 111 1.26 9.74 -1.77
C ILE A 111 -0.22 9.88 -1.47
N THR A 112 -0.56 10.00 -0.18
CA THR A 112 -1.94 10.20 0.30
C THR A 112 -2.20 11.64 0.74
N ALA A 113 -1.15 12.43 0.98
CA ALA A 113 -1.22 13.83 1.35
C ALA A 113 -0.17 14.60 0.53
N PRO A 114 -0.59 15.57 -0.31
CA PRO A 114 -1.93 16.14 -0.45
C PRO A 114 -2.96 15.18 -1.07
N SER A 115 -4.26 15.48 -0.93
CA SER A 115 -5.35 14.58 -1.34
C SER A 115 -5.42 14.34 -2.84
N ASP A 116 -4.74 15.16 -3.66
CA ASP A 116 -4.58 14.93 -5.09
C ASP A 116 -3.55 13.83 -5.41
N GLY A 117 -2.80 13.37 -4.40
CA GLY A 117 -1.82 12.29 -4.52
C GLY A 117 -0.62 12.67 -5.37
N GLN A 118 -0.31 13.97 -5.47
CA GLN A 118 0.83 14.51 -6.20
C GLN A 118 1.99 14.83 -5.25
N VAL A 119 3.22 14.82 -5.75
CA VAL A 119 4.37 15.31 -4.99
C VAL A 119 4.13 16.77 -4.59
N PRO A 120 4.21 17.11 -3.29
CA PRO A 120 4.05 18.49 -2.86
C PRO A 120 5.28 19.30 -3.27
N ILE A 121 5.21 19.98 -4.41
CA ILE A 121 6.28 20.87 -4.88
C ILE A 121 6.16 22.21 -4.13
N PRO A 122 7.20 22.66 -3.39
CA PRO A 122 7.15 23.94 -2.69
C PRO A 122 7.01 25.10 -3.68
N LEU A 123 6.30 26.16 -3.27
CA LEU A 123 5.98 27.31 -4.14
C LEU A 123 7.22 27.97 -4.77
N LEU A 124 8.36 27.98 -4.07
CA LEU A 124 9.61 28.56 -4.56
C LEU A 124 10.19 27.77 -5.77
N TRP A 125 9.90 26.47 -5.88
CA TRP A 125 10.30 25.64 -7.02
C TRP A 125 9.27 25.78 -8.15
N ARG A 126 7.99 25.94 -7.80
CA ARG A 126 6.88 26.14 -8.74
C ARG A 126 6.98 27.47 -9.50
N ASN A 127 7.52 28.51 -8.88
CA ASN A 127 7.64 29.85 -9.46
C ASN A 127 9.05 30.17 -10.01
N GLY A 128 9.96 29.17 -10.08
CA GLY A 128 11.31 29.34 -10.64
C GLY A 128 12.27 30.20 -9.82
N THR A 129 11.97 30.51 -8.56
CA THR A 129 12.79 31.40 -7.71
C THR A 129 13.94 30.68 -6.99
N ALA A 130 14.05 29.35 -7.13
CA ALA A 130 15.08 28.53 -6.48
C ALA A 130 16.53 28.74 -6.99
N SER A 131 16.74 29.48 -8.09
CA SER A 131 18.05 29.57 -8.78
C SER A 131 19.13 30.42 -8.05
N ARG A 132 18.87 31.01 -6.87
CA ARG A 132 19.73 32.07 -6.32
C ARG A 132 20.45 31.81 -4.98
N ALA A 133 20.47 30.58 -4.47
CA ALA A 133 20.98 30.31 -3.11
C ALA A 133 22.34 29.57 -3.01
N HIS A 134 22.98 29.17 -4.12
CA HIS A 134 24.29 28.50 -4.08
C HIS A 134 25.40 29.35 -4.70
N THR A 135 25.77 30.43 -4.02
CA THR A 135 27.10 31.06 -4.16
C THR A 135 27.43 31.72 -2.82
N ALA A 136 28.22 31.02 -2.00
CA ALA A 136 29.00 31.56 -0.90
C ALA A 136 30.17 30.62 -0.65
#